data_AF-A0A7V4EKB3-F1
#
_entry.id   AF-A0A7V4EKB3-F1
#
_cell.length_a   1.000
_cell.length_b   1.000
_cell.length_c   1.000
_cell.angle_alpha   90.00
_cell.angle_beta   90.00
_cell.angle_gamma   90.00
#
_symmetry.space_group_name_H-M   'P 1'
#
loop_
_entity.id
_entity.type
_entity.pdbx_description
1 polymer ?
#
loop_
_entity_poly.entity_id
_entity_poly.type
_entity_poly.pdbx_seq_one_letter_code
_entity_poly.pdbx_strand_id
1 'polypeptide(L)'
;MDFGKYIRNQRLKQGLTIRDIVEMSGDSLDKTTISRIERNERKLSLKAAYVFSELYDIDLKTMAKKAVGEDVKIKKTRPEPRKRGRKKGSGKKV
;
A
#
# COMPACT_ATOMS: atom_id res chain seq x y z
N MET A 1 -10.52 -12.26 0.97
CA MET A 1 -11.10 -11.21 0.09
C MET A 1 -10.00 -10.75 -0.86
N ASP A 2 -10.30 -10.65 -2.16
CA ASP A 2 -9.31 -10.29 -3.19
C ASP A 2 -9.31 -8.76 -3.38
N PHE A 3 -8.34 -8.07 -2.77
CA PHE A 3 -8.24 -6.60 -2.79
C PHE A 3 -8.01 -6.05 -4.21
N GLY A 4 -7.16 -6.72 -5.01
CA GLY A 4 -6.90 -6.35 -6.39
C GLY A 4 -8.16 -6.36 -7.26
N LYS A 5 -8.98 -7.41 -7.15
CA LYS A 5 -10.30 -7.45 -7.82
C LYS A 5 -11.21 -6.32 -7.35
N TYR A 6 -11.21 -6.00 -6.06
CA TYR A 6 -11.99 -4.88 -5.54
C TYR A 6 -11.60 -3.55 -6.20
N ILE A 7 -10.30 -3.23 -6.27
CA ILE A 7 -9.80 -2.02 -6.93
C ILE A 7 -10.16 -2.00 -8.42
N ARG A 8 -9.95 -3.12 -9.13
CA ARG A 8 -10.35 -3.26 -10.53
C ARG A 8 -11.83 -2.97 -10.74
N ASN A 9 -12.69 -3.48 -9.86
CA ASN A 9 -14.13 -3.27 -9.96
C ASN A 9 -14.52 -1.80 -9.71
N GLN A 10 -13.85 -1.10 -8.79
CA GLN A 10 -14.09 0.34 -8.59
C GLN A 10 -13.70 1.14 -9.83
N ARG A 11 -12.53 0.85 -10.41
CA ARG A 11 -12.08 1.47 -11.65
C ARG A 11 -13.08 1.27 -12.78
N LEU A 12 -13.53 0.03 -13.00
CA LEU A 12 -14.50 -0.30 -14.05
C LEU A 12 -15.87 0.32 -13.80
N LYS A 13 -16.32 0.42 -12.54
CA LYS A 13 -17.59 1.07 -12.17
C LYS A 13 -17.60 2.55 -12.54
N GLN A 14 -16.44 3.20 -12.47
CA GLN A 14 -16.26 4.59 -12.90
C GLN A 14 -15.99 4.73 -14.40
N GLY A 15 -15.93 3.64 -15.17
CA GLY A 15 -15.63 3.67 -16.59
C GLY A 15 -14.18 3.99 -16.95
N LEU A 16 -13.26 3.94 -15.98
CA LEU A 16 -11.87 4.34 -16.17
C LEU A 16 -11.01 3.21 -16.73
N THR A 17 -10.09 3.54 -17.63
CA THR A 17 -9.00 2.66 -18.06
C THR A 17 -7.81 2.76 -17.11
N ILE A 18 -6.84 1.84 -17.20
CA ILE A 18 -5.61 1.96 -16.42
C ILE A 18 -4.82 3.22 -16.84
N ARG A 19 -4.90 3.64 -18.12
CA ARG A 19 -4.20 4.85 -18.59
C ARG A 19 -4.77 6.09 -17.93
N ASP A 20 -6.09 6.16 -17.78
CA ASP A 20 -6.77 7.29 -17.14
C ASP A 20 -6.28 7.43 -15.68
N ILE A 21 -6.13 6.32 -14.96
CA ILE A 21 -5.56 6.34 -13.60
C ILE A 21 -4.12 6.86 -13.58
N VAL A 22 -3.29 6.47 -14.56
CA VAL A 22 -1.91 6.98 -14.67
C VAL A 22 -1.93 8.50 -14.86
N GLU A 23 -2.70 8.98 -15.82
CA GLU A 23 -2.82 10.40 -16.15
C GLU A 23 -3.38 11.22 -14.98
N MET A 24 -4.48 10.77 -14.37
CA MET A 24 -5.08 11.42 -13.20
C MET A 24 -4.18 11.37 -11.97
N SER A 25 -3.26 10.41 -11.88
CA SER A 25 -2.27 10.34 -10.80
C SER A 25 -1.11 11.33 -10.98
N GLY A 26 -1.05 12.08 -12.08
CA GLY A 26 0.06 12.97 -12.41
C GLY A 26 1.39 12.22 -12.47
N ASP A 27 1.40 11.06 -13.14
CA ASP A 27 2.54 10.13 -13.26
C ASP A 27 3.07 9.59 -11.92
N SER A 28 2.29 9.73 -10.84
CA SER A 28 2.66 9.17 -9.54
C SER A 28 2.64 7.65 -9.51
N LEU A 29 1.84 7.02 -10.38
CA LEU A 29 1.72 5.59 -10.57
C LEU A 29 1.95 5.21 -12.04
N ASP A 30 2.69 4.13 -12.28
CA ASP A 30 2.84 3.56 -13.60
C ASP A 30 1.80 2.47 -13.88
N LYS A 31 1.49 2.27 -15.17
CA LYS A 31 0.54 1.25 -15.66
C LYS A 31 0.83 -0.13 -15.06
N THR A 32 2.11 -0.49 -14.95
CA THR A 32 2.56 -1.79 -14.44
C THR A 32 2.24 -1.96 -12.96
N THR A 33 2.44 -0.93 -12.14
CA THR A 33 2.07 -0.98 -10.71
C THR A 33 0.57 -1.17 -10.55
N ILE A 34 -0.25 -0.41 -11.27
CA ILE A 34 -1.72 -0.53 -11.20
C ILE A 34 -2.15 -1.93 -11.63
N SER A 35 -1.66 -2.43 -12.77
CA SER A 35 -1.98 -3.76 -13.27
C SER A 35 -1.58 -4.90 -12.32
N ARG A 36 -0.40 -4.80 -11.69
CA ARG A 36 0.05 -5.79 -10.70
C ARG A 36 -0.77 -5.73 -9.41
N ILE A 37 -1.22 -4.54 -8.99
CA ILE A 37 -2.12 -4.40 -7.84
C ILE A 37 -3.47 -5.05 -8.14
N GLU A 38 -4.07 -4.79 -9.30
CA GLU A 38 -5.36 -5.38 -9.70
C GLU A 38 -5.32 -6.91 -9.80
N ARG A 39 -4.15 -7.49 -10.07
CA ARG A 39 -3.90 -8.94 -10.13
C ARG A 39 -3.45 -9.55 -8.80
N ASN A 40 -3.37 -8.77 -7.71
CA ASN A 40 -2.76 -9.15 -6.42
C ASN A 40 -1.31 -9.63 -6.50
N GLU A 41 -0.59 -9.34 -7.60
CA GLU A 41 0.83 -9.66 -7.73
C GLU A 41 1.71 -8.66 -6.96
N ARG A 42 1.15 -7.50 -6.59
CA ARG A 42 1.83 -6.46 -5.82
C ARG A 42 0.95 -5.97 -4.68
N LYS A 43 1.55 -5.86 -3.49
CA LYS A 43 0.89 -5.25 -2.32
C LYS A 43 0.67 -3.76 -2.53
N LEU A 44 -0.41 -3.25 -1.97
CA LEU A 44 -0.75 -1.82 -2.00
C LEU A 44 0.30 -1.00 -1.25
N SER A 45 0.93 -0.04 -1.93
CA SER A 45 1.78 0.97 -1.28
C SER A 45 0.91 2.10 -0.73
N LEU A 46 1.42 2.87 0.25
CA LEU A 46 0.71 4.04 0.77
C LEU A 46 0.42 5.06 -0.34
N LYS A 47 1.36 5.25 -1.26
CA LYS A 47 1.19 6.17 -2.41
C LYS A 47 0.03 5.74 -3.31
N ALA A 48 -0.01 4.45 -3.67
CA ALA A 48 -1.10 3.92 -4.48
C ALA A 48 -2.44 3.96 -3.73
N ALA A 49 -2.42 3.68 -2.42
CA ALA A 49 -3.60 3.79 -1.58
C ALA A 49 -4.16 5.21 -1.61
N TYR A 50 -3.33 6.23 -1.40
CA TYR A 50 -3.75 7.63 -1.46
C TYR A 50 -4.34 8.01 -2.83
N VAL A 51 -3.68 7.64 -3.92
CA VAL A 51 -4.24 7.93 -5.26
C VAL A 51 -5.60 7.27 -5.45
N PHE A 52 -5.75 6.00 -5.07
CA PHE A 52 -7.04 5.32 -5.19
C PHE A 52 -8.11 5.89 -4.24
N SER A 53 -7.76 6.50 -3.10
CA SER A 53 -8.77 7.12 -2.21
C SER A 53 -9.37 8.32 -2.89
N GLU A 54 -8.51 9.19 -3.43
CA GLU A 54 -8.94 10.42 -4.09
C GLU A 54 -9.75 10.12 -5.35
N LEU A 55 -9.30 9.16 -6.17
CA LEU A 55 -9.99 8.84 -7.43
C LEU A 55 -11.32 8.09 -7.21
N TYR A 56 -11.37 7.20 -6.21
CA TYR A 56 -12.54 6.36 -5.99
C TYR A 56 -13.52 6.87 -4.94
N ASP A 57 -13.20 8.02 -4.30
CA ASP A 57 -13.93 8.57 -3.16
C ASP A 57 -14.10 7.53 -2.04
N ILE A 58 -12.98 6.85 -1.72
CA ILE A 58 -12.94 5.82 -0.67
C ILE A 58 -11.97 6.27 0.40
N ASP A 59 -12.46 6.38 1.64
CA ASP A 59 -11.62 6.70 2.79
C ASP A 59 -10.39 5.77 2.89
N LEU A 60 -9.22 6.39 3.11
CA LEU A 60 -7.92 5.71 3.14
C LEU A 60 -7.88 4.60 4.20
N LYS A 61 -8.52 4.81 5.36
CA LYS A 61 -8.60 3.80 6.42
C LYS A 61 -9.45 2.61 5.99
N THR A 62 -10.51 2.84 5.22
CA THR A 62 -11.35 1.77 4.65
C THR A 62 -10.58 0.92 3.65
N MET A 63 -9.80 1.54 2.75
CA MET A 63 -8.91 0.79 1.86
C MET A 63 -7.83 0.02 2.61
N ALA A 64 -7.18 0.67 3.58
CA ALA A 64 -6.14 0.03 4.39
C ALA A 64 -6.69 -1.24 5.05
N LYS A 65 -7.87 -1.17 5.69
CA LYS A 65 -8.55 -2.34 6.27
C LYS A 65 -8.78 -3.45 5.26
N LYS A 66 -9.28 -3.12 4.06
CA LYS A 66 -9.50 -4.13 3.00
C LYS A 66 -8.19 -4.74 2.49
N ALA A 67 -7.11 -3.96 2.43
CA ALA A 67 -5.81 -4.41 1.97
C ALA A 67 -5.06 -5.27 3.00
N VAL A 68 -5.16 -4.93 4.29
CA VAL A 68 -4.49 -5.68 5.36
C VAL A 68 -5.28 -6.89 5.85
N GLY A 69 -6.58 -6.95 5.58
CA GLY A 69 -7.49 -7.97 6.10
C GLY A 69 -7.92 -7.72 7.54
N GLU A 70 -8.94 -8.45 8.00
CA GLU A 70 -9.52 -8.31 9.34
C GLU A 70 -8.57 -8.77 10.47
N ASP A 71 -7.50 -9.51 10.13
CA ASP A 71 -6.63 -10.16 11.11
C ASP A 71 -5.50 -9.28 11.68
N VAL A 72 -5.38 -8.02 11.24
CA VAL A 72 -4.32 -7.14 11.77
C VAL A 72 -4.65 -6.66 13.18
N LYS A 73 -4.02 -7.33 14.16
CA LYS A 73 -4.09 -6.97 15.58
C LYS A 73 -2.99 -5.98 15.94
N ILE A 74 -3.37 -4.72 16.14
CA ILE A 74 -2.46 -3.69 16.66
C ILE A 74 -2.36 -3.84 18.18
N LYS A 75 -1.20 -4.30 18.68
CA LYS A 75 -0.90 -4.29 20.11
C LYS A 75 -0.54 -2.87 20.55
N LYS A 76 -1.42 -2.23 21.32
CA LYS A 76 -1.13 -0.93 21.96
C LYS A 76 -0.35 -1.16 23.25
N THR A 77 0.91 -1.55 23.14
CA THR A 77 1.81 -1.67 24.32
C THR A 77 2.66 -0.41 24.43
N ARG A 78 2.91 0.07 25.65
CA ARG A 78 3.85 1.17 25.89
C ARG A 78 5.23 0.72 25.43
N PRO A 79 5.91 1.44 24.52
CA PRO A 79 7.23 1.04 24.06
C PRO A 79 8.23 1.19 25.21
N GLU A 80 8.89 0.09 25.59
CA GLU A 80 10.03 0.16 26.50
C GLU A 80 11.26 0.73 25.76
N PRO A 81 12.04 1.61 26.39
CA PRO A 81 13.26 2.15 25.78
C PRO A 81 14.27 1.03 25.55
N ARG A 82 14.45 0.63 24.29
CA ARG A 82 15.47 -0.34 23.89
C ARG A 82 16.84 0.32 24.00
N LYS A 83 17.76 -0.27 24.75
CA LYS A 83 19.17 0.15 24.76
C LYS A 83 19.72 0.01 23.33
N ARG A 84 20.02 1.13 22.66
CA ARG A 84 20.70 1.14 21.35
C ARG A 84 22.15 0.73 21.57
N GLY A 85 22.43 -0.58 21.53
CA GLY A 85 23.79 -1.10 21.55
C GLY A 85 24.44 -0.90 20.18
N ARG A 86 25.38 0.04 20.06
CA ARG A 86 26.35 0.03 18.96
C ARG A 86 27.20 -1.23 19.14
N LYS A 87 27.02 -2.23 18.27
CA LYS A 87 27.91 -3.40 18.22
C LYS A 87 29.31 -2.86 17.91
N LYS A 88 30.18 -2.75 18.92
CA LYS A 88 31.59 -2.39 18.70
C LYS A 88 32.14 -3.48 17.79
N GLY A 89 32.50 -3.10 16.56
CA GLY A 89 33.12 -4.01 15.62
C GLY A 89 34.30 -4.70 16.31
N SER A 90 34.35 -6.02 16.21
CA SER A 90 35.52 -6.82 16.54
C SER A 90 36.65 -6.35 15.64
N GLY A 91 37.42 -5.35 16.09
CA GLY A 91 38.67 -4.95 15.47
C GLY A 91 39.61 -6.15 15.55
N LYS A 92 39.70 -6.89 14.44
CA LYS A 92 40.76 -7.86 14.22
C LYS A 92 42.06 -7.05 14.13
N LYS A 93 42.85 -7.05 15.20
CA LYS A 93 44.23 -6.53 15.13
C LYS A 93 44.98 -7.40 14.12
N VAL A 94 45.50 -6.74 13.10
CA VAL A 94 46.49 -7.29 12.16
C VAL A 94 47.81 -7.43 12.90
#